data_AF-A0A7Y2BQN3-F1
#
_entry.id   AF-A0A7Y2BQN3-F1
#
_cell.length_a   1.000
_cell.length_b   1.000
_cell.length_c   1.000
_cell.angle_alpha   90.00
_cell.angle_beta   90.00
_cell.angle_gamma   90.00
#
_symmetry.space_group_name_H-M   'P 1'
#
loop_
_entity.id
_entity.type
_entity.pdbx_description
1 polymer ?
#
loop_
_entity_poly.entity_id
_entity_poly.type
_entity_poly.pdbx_seq_one_letter_code
_entity_poly.pdbx_strand_id
1 'polypeptide(L)' 'MQRRLAAILAADVVGYSRLMAEDEEATLAHLKAHRDDVFDPRIAEHNGRIIKLMGDGTLVEFASVVDAVKCA' A
#
# COMPACT_ATOMS: atom_id res chain seq x y z
N MET A 1 -5.16 21.86 16.38
CA MET A 1 -4.77 20.43 16.23
C MET A 1 -5.97 19.57 16.50
N GLN A 2 -6.34 18.70 15.56
CA GLN A 2 -7.41 17.71 15.77
C GLN A 2 -6.76 16.37 16.08
N ARG A 3 -7.07 15.78 17.24
CA ARG A 3 -6.57 14.47 17.67
C ARG A 3 -7.63 13.42 17.40
N ARG A 4 -7.25 12.29 16.81
CA ARG A 4 -8.13 11.14 16.59
C ARG A 4 -7.34 9.84 16.71
N LEU A 5 -8.04 8.75 16.99
CA LEU A 5 -7.52 7.41 16.81
C LEU A 5 -7.58 7.04 15.32
N ALA A 6 -6.56 6.32 14.85
CA ALA A 6 -6.48 5.81 13.49
C ALA A 6 -5.69 4.50 13.49
N ALA A 7 -6.05 3.59 12.58
CA ALA A 7 -5.26 2.40 12.28
C ALA A 7 -4.32 2.71 11.11
N ILE A 8 -3.05 2.33 11.23
CA ILE A 8 -2.03 2.53 10.20
C ILE A 8 -1.60 1.17 9.66
N LEU A 9 -1.84 0.93 8.38
CA LEU A 9 -1.30 -0.20 7.63
C LEU A 9 0.03 0.23 6.99
N ALA A 10 1.07 -0.57 7.19
CA ALA A 10 2.33 -0.47 6.46
C ALA A 10 2.49 -1.71 5.58
N ALA A 11 2.69 -1.50 4.28
CA ALA A 11 2.86 -2.55 3.28
C ALA A 11 4.15 -2.32 2.49
N ASP A 12 4.81 -3.39 2.09
CA ASP A 12 6.08 -3.36 1.35
C ASP A 12 6.21 -4.60 0.45
N VAL A 13 7.02 -4.52 -0.61
CA VAL A 13 7.16 -5.63 -1.57
C VAL A 13 8.27 -6.57 -1.12
N VAL A 14 7.90 -7.82 -0.86
CA VAL A 14 8.87 -8.85 -0.46
C VAL A 14 9.90 -9.08 -1.56
N GLY A 15 11.18 -8.87 -1.23
CA GLY A 15 12.29 -9.11 -2.15
C GLY A 15 12.46 -8.05 -3.23
N TYR A 16 11.85 -6.86 -3.08
CA TYR A 16 11.93 -5.77 -4.05
C TYR A 16 13.35 -5.47 -4.52
N SER A 17 14.32 -5.35 -3.61
CA SER A 17 15.71 -5.05 -3.99
C SER A 17 16.33 -6.12 -4.90
N ARG A 18 15.96 -7.39 -4.71
CA ARG A 18 16.43 -8.48 -5.58
C ARG A 18 15.75 -8.43 -6.94
N LEU A 19 14.44 -8.21 -6.97
CA LEU A 19 13.66 -8.08 -8.21
C LEU A 19 14.17 -6.90 -9.06
N MET A 20 14.41 -5.76 -8.42
CA MET A 20 14.99 -4.57 -9.05
C MET A 20 16.40 -4.82 -9.62
N ALA A 21 17.20 -5.65 -8.96
CA ALA A 21 18.54 -6.00 -9.44
C ALA A 21 18.52 -6.99 -10.61
N GLU A 22 17.49 -7.86 -10.68
CA GLU A 22 17.31 -8.85 -11.74
C GLU A 22 16.71 -8.19 -13.00
N ASP A 23 15.64 -7.41 -12.85
CA ASP A 23 14.97 -6.70 -13.94
C ASP A 23 14.19 -5.48 -13.40
N GLU A 24 14.78 -4.30 -13.55
CA GLU A 24 14.19 -3.03 -13.10
C GLU A 24 12.89 -2.68 -13.84
N GLU A 25 12.88 -2.79 -15.17
CA GLU A 25 11.75 -2.34 -15.98
C GLU A 25 10.52 -3.21 -15.73
N ALA A 26 10.69 -4.53 -15.72
CA ALA A 26 9.62 -5.46 -15.41
C ALA A 26 9.11 -5.30 -13.98
N THR A 27 10.00 -5.11 -13.01
CA THR A 27 9.61 -4.91 -11.60
C THR A 27 8.78 -3.65 -11.42
N LEU A 28 9.18 -2.53 -12.04
CA LEU A 28 8.43 -1.28 -11.98
C LEU A 28 7.07 -1.38 -12.70
N ALA A 29 7.00 -2.09 -13.84
CA ALA A 29 5.75 -2.32 -14.54
C ALA A 29 4.77 -3.15 -13.71
N HIS A 30 5.24 -4.24 -13.10
CA HIS A 30 4.44 -5.08 -12.21
C HIS A 30 4.00 -4.34 -10.94
N LEU A 31 4.87 -3.53 -10.33
CA LEU A 31 4.51 -2.73 -9.16
C LEU A 31 3.39 -1.73 -9.48
N LYS A 32 3.46 -1.06 -10.63
CA LYS A 32 2.41 -0.13 -11.08
C LYS A 32 1.09 -0.85 -11.34
N ALA A 33 1.12 -1.94 -12.11
CA ALA A 33 -0.08 -2.73 -12.40
C ALA A 33 -0.71 -3.28 -11.11
N HIS A 34 0.08 -3.81 -10.18
CA HIS A 34 -0.44 -4.29 -8.91
C HIS A 34 -1.06 -3.18 -8.06
N ARG A 35 -0.49 -1.97 -8.09
CA ARG A 35 -1.08 -0.80 -7.42
C ARG A 35 -2.44 -0.43 -8.03
N ASP A 36 -2.47 -0.25 -9.34
CA ASP A 36 -3.66 0.25 -10.05
C ASP A 36 -4.80 -0.78 -10.05
N ASP A 37 -4.49 -2.06 -10.22
CA ASP A 37 -5.49 -3.11 -10.42
C ASP A 37 -5.95 -3.77 -9.12
N VAL A 38 -5.12 -3.75 -8.07
CA VAL A 38 -5.37 -4.51 -6.83
C VAL A 38 -5.28 -3.64 -5.60
N PHE A 39 -4.14 -3.00 -5.35
CA PHE A 39 -3.87 -2.37 -4.05
C PHE A 39 -4.73 -1.12 -3.80
N ASP A 40 -4.73 -0.16 -4.73
CA ASP A 40 -5.47 1.08 -4.60
C ASP A 40 -6.99 0.86 -4.59
N PRO A 41 -7.57 -0.03 -5.45
CA PRO A 41 -8.97 -0.40 -5.36
C PRO A 41 -9.37 -1.02 -4.02
N ARG A 42 -8.55 -1.91 -3.44
CA ARG A 42 -8.82 -2.52 -2.12
C ARG A 42 -8.81 -1.50 -1.00
N ILE A 43 -7.84 -0.58 -1.02
CA ILE A 43 -7.80 0.52 -0.06
C ILE A 43 -9.09 1.34 -0.14
N ALA A 44 -9.52 1.69 -1.35
CA ALA A 44 -10.74 2.47 -1.56
C ALA A 44 -12.00 1.72 -1.09
N GLU A 45 -12.12 0.43 -1.40
CA GLU A 45 -13.23 -0.44 -0.97
C GLU A 45 -13.38 -0.49 0.55
N HIS A 46 -12.27 -0.40 1.28
CA HIS A 46 -12.22 -0.42 2.75
C HIS A 46 -12.05 0.96 3.37
N ASN A 47 -12.42 2.05 2.68
CA ASN A 47 -12.38 3.43 3.21
C ASN A 47 -10.99 3.86 3.74
N GLY A 48 -9.92 3.27 3.20
CA GLY A 48 -8.55 3.63 3.54
C GLY A 48 -8.09 4.85 2.76
N ARG A 49 -7.05 5.51 3.28
CA ARG A 49 -6.40 6.65 2.63
C ARG A 49 -4.89 6.45 2.63
N ILE A 50 -4.29 6.45 1.45
CA ILE A 50 -2.83 6.50 1.32
C ILE A 50 -2.33 7.83 1.90
N ILE A 51 -1.51 7.75 2.95
CA ILE A 51 -0.90 8.93 3.59
C ILE A 51 0.53 9.15 3.15
N LYS A 52 1.22 8.09 2.68
CA LYS A 52 2.58 8.19 2.15
C LYS A 52 2.93 7.02 1.24
N LEU A 53 3.60 7.32 0.14
CA LEU A 53 4.23 6.36 -0.77
C LEU A 53 5.75 6.49 -0.66
N MET A 54 6.47 5.37 -0.61
CA MET A 54 7.91 5.30 -0.39
C MET A 54 8.52 4.17 -1.24
N GLY A 55 8.73 4.41 -2.53
CA GLY A 55 9.19 3.36 -3.45
C GLY A 55 8.13 2.27 -3.58
N ASP A 56 8.49 1.05 -3.19
CA ASP A 56 7.61 -0.11 -3.03
C ASP A 56 6.76 -0.06 -1.75
N GLY A 57 7.25 0.61 -0.72
CA GLY A 57 6.56 0.81 0.54
C GLY A 57 5.36 1.77 0.46
N THR A 58 4.32 1.48 1.24
CA THR A 58 3.12 2.33 1.36
C THR A 58 2.60 2.40 2.79
N LEU A 59 2.16 3.58 3.21
CA LEU A 59 1.43 3.80 4.47
C LEU A 59 -0.01 4.21 4.18
N VAL A 60 -0.96 3.50 4.78
CA VAL A 60 -2.40 3.72 4.62
C VAL A 60 -3.04 3.94 5.98
N GLU A 61 -3.85 4.98 6.08
CA GLU A 61 -4.64 5.32 7.27
C GLU A 61 -6.08 4.84 7.11
N PHE A 62 -6.62 4.22 8.16
CA PHE A 62 -8.03 3.84 8.28
C PHE A 62 -8.62 4.41 9.57
N ALA A 63 -9.89 4.83 9.51
CA ALA A 63 -10.64 5.23 10.71
C ALA A 63 -11.12 4.01 11.54
N SER A 64 -11.17 2.83 10.92
CA SER A 64 -11.65 1.57 11.50
C SER A 64 -10.54 0.52 11.46
N VAL A 65 -10.26 -0.10 12.61
CA VAL A 65 -9.32 -1.24 12.70
C VAL A 65 -9.85 -2.43 11.89
N VAL A 66 -11.18 -2.64 11.88
CA VAL A 66 -11.81 -3.73 11.12
C VAL A 66 -11.60 -3.53 9.62
N ASP A 67 -11.70 -2.30 9.13
CA ASP A 67 -11.50 -2.01 7.72
C ASP A 67 -10.03 -2.20 7.32
N ALA A 68 -9.09 -1.75 8.17
CA ALA A 68 -7.67 -2.00 7.96
C ALA A 68 -7.34 -3.49 7.86
N VAL A 69 -7.92 -4.31 8.75
CA VAL A 69 -7.69 -5.77 8.77
C VAL A 69 -8.37 -6.48 7.60
N LYS A 70 -9.56 -6.02 7.16
CA LYS A 70 -10.23 -6.60 5.98
C LYS A 70 -9.56 -6.22 4.66
N CYS A 71 -8.91 -5.06 4.62
CA CYS A 71 -8.16 -4.59 3.46
C CYS A 71 -6.87 -5.39 3.21
N ALA A 72 -6.20 -5.82 4.29
CA ALA A 72 -4.94 -6.57 4.26
C ALA A 72 -5.14 -8.03 3.83
#